data_AF-A0A1Z7ZIP4-F1
#
_entry.id   AF-A0A1Z7ZIP4-F1
#
_cell.length_a   1.000
_cell.length_b   1.000
_cell.length_c   1.000
_cell.angle_alpha   90.00
_cell.angle_beta   90.00
_cell.angle_gamma   90.00
#
_symmetry.space_group_name_H-M   'P 1'
#
loop_
_entity.id
_entity.type
_entity.pdbx_description
1 polymer ?
#
loop_
_entity_poly.entity_id
_entity_poly.type
_entity_poly.pdbx_seq_one_letter_code
_entity_poly.pdbx_strand_id
1 'polypeptide(L)'
;MIKNYTFALLITLTFISCGKSKEEVELEKAKIELEKTKLELEYKTKKDEEEKVQKVHEQKANVGTQKKITELNMQLQQIPNSIQKAKENIQAIEQFQIGRSLSTKEKQLEEAHKQLNEISSYGEKLKNEIAQLQYQKTFDFQKSPESLMTYIFESCKKEDFSNFRYLCDPYGESDSDVNQICYAELLSGERKKELKSEFEKGRIIGTPKIDVDKAEIEFAFGPSVNKLEKMLMVKRNGFWYLVGF
;
A
#
# COMPACT_ATOMS: atom_id res chain seq x y z
N MET A 1 -89.58 -16.62 -47.33
CA MET A 1 -90.41 -17.79 -46.98
C MET A 1 -89.53 -19.02 -47.15
N ILE A 2 -89.51 -19.89 -46.13
CA ILE A 2 -88.93 -21.25 -46.08
C ILE A 2 -87.41 -21.36 -45.78
N LYS A 3 -87.18 -22.09 -44.68
CA LYS A 3 -85.95 -22.49 -44.00
C LYS A 3 -85.19 -23.56 -44.79
N ASN A 4 -83.89 -23.71 -44.53
CA ASN A 4 -83.30 -25.02 -44.27
C ASN A 4 -81.98 -24.88 -43.49
N TYR A 5 -82.04 -25.31 -42.22
CA TYR A 5 -80.92 -25.73 -41.40
C TYR A 5 -80.40 -27.07 -41.96
N THR A 6 -79.08 -27.25 -42.02
CA THR A 6 -78.42 -28.48 -41.55
C THR A 6 -76.89 -28.36 -41.63
N PHE A 7 -76.26 -28.50 -40.45
CA PHE A 7 -75.06 -29.31 -40.24
C PHE A 7 -73.76 -28.98 -41.01
N ALA A 8 -72.89 -28.20 -40.34
CA ALA A 8 -71.45 -28.47 -40.36
C ALA A 8 -70.86 -28.09 -38.99
N LEU A 9 -71.30 -28.84 -37.96
CA LEU A 9 -70.54 -29.02 -36.74
C LEU A 9 -69.34 -29.93 -37.08
N LEU A 10 -68.14 -29.52 -36.65
CA LEU A 10 -67.05 -30.43 -36.23
C LEU A 10 -66.13 -31.06 -37.29
N ILE A 11 -65.26 -30.26 -37.94
CA ILE A 11 -63.96 -30.65 -38.54
C ILE A 11 -63.14 -29.34 -38.52
N THR A 12 -62.06 -29.09 -37.76
CA THR A 12 -60.99 -29.90 -37.21
C THR A 12 -60.33 -29.14 -36.05
N LEU A 13 -60.54 -29.62 -34.83
CA LEU A 13 -59.48 -29.66 -33.82
C LEU A 13 -58.46 -30.70 -34.32
N THR A 14 -57.55 -30.29 -35.20
CA THR A 14 -56.33 -31.06 -35.47
C THR A 14 -55.14 -30.13 -35.62
N PHE A 15 -54.37 -30.04 -34.54
CA PHE A 15 -52.92 -30.16 -34.54
C PHE A 15 -52.18 -29.50 -35.72
N ILE A 16 -51.75 -28.25 -35.54
CA ILE A 16 -50.33 -27.92 -35.78
C ILE A 16 -49.89 -27.01 -34.63
N SER A 17 -49.72 -27.63 -33.45
CA SER A 17 -48.59 -27.29 -32.59
C SER A 17 -47.36 -27.51 -33.48
N CYS A 18 -46.91 -26.45 -34.17
CA CYS A 18 -45.67 -26.46 -34.93
C CYS A 18 -44.53 -26.45 -33.89
N GLY A 19 -44.34 -27.58 -33.22
CA GLY A 19 -43.13 -27.84 -32.47
C GLY A 19 -41.97 -27.76 -33.44
N LYS A 20 -40.88 -27.09 -33.03
CA LYS A 20 -39.63 -27.06 -33.79
C LYS A 20 -39.31 -28.45 -34.31
N SER A 21 -38.85 -28.54 -35.57
CA SER A 21 -38.45 -29.83 -36.12
C SER A 21 -37.35 -30.43 -35.26
N LYS A 22 -37.21 -31.76 -35.24
CA LYS A 22 -36.16 -32.42 -34.45
C LYS A 22 -34.77 -31.86 -34.80
N GLU A 23 -34.54 -31.55 -36.07
CA GLU A 23 -33.31 -30.92 -36.57
C GLU A 23 -33.13 -29.49 -36.08
N GLU A 24 -34.19 -28.68 -36.02
CA GLU A 24 -34.14 -27.32 -35.46
C GLU A 24 -33.82 -27.33 -33.96
N VAL A 25 -34.40 -28.28 -33.21
CA VAL A 25 -34.11 -28.47 -31.77
C VAL A 25 -32.67 -28.91 -31.56
N GLU A 26 -32.15 -29.83 -32.39
CA GLU A 26 -30.76 -30.29 -32.32
C GLU A 26 -29.78 -29.18 -32.70
N LEU A 27 -30.07 -28.38 -33.73
CA LEU A 27 -29.26 -27.24 -34.14
C LEU A 27 -29.20 -26.16 -33.05
N GLU A 28 -30.33 -25.87 -32.40
CA GLU A 28 -30.39 -24.90 -31.30
C GLU A 28 -29.63 -25.39 -30.06
N LYS A 29 -29.76 -26.68 -29.71
CA LYS A 29 -28.94 -27.30 -28.65
C LYS A 29 -27.45 -27.20 -28.95
N ALA A 30 -27.03 -27.49 -30.19
CA ALA A 30 -25.63 -27.38 -30.61
C ALA A 30 -25.12 -25.94 -30.54
N LYS A 31 -25.94 -24.94 -30.89
CA LYS A 31 -25.60 -23.51 -30.74
C LYS A 31 -25.41 -23.12 -29.27
N ILE A 32 -26.33 -23.54 -28.40
CA ILE A 32 -26.25 -23.28 -26.95
C ILE A 32 -25.00 -23.94 -26.35
N GLU A 33 -24.69 -25.17 -26.74
CA GLU A 33 -23.50 -25.89 -26.28
C GLU A 33 -22.20 -25.24 -26.75
N LEU A 34 -22.16 -24.79 -28.01
CA LEU A 34 -21.04 -24.02 -28.56
C LEU A 34 -20.84 -22.70 -27.80
N GLU A 35 -21.93 -21.98 -27.50
CA GLU A 35 -21.88 -20.72 -26.75
C GLU A 35 -21.41 -20.92 -25.30
N LYS A 36 -21.89 -21.97 -24.63
CA LYS A 36 -21.39 -22.35 -23.30
C LYS A 36 -19.89 -22.68 -23.33
N THR A 37 -19.45 -23.45 -24.31
CA THR A 37 -18.03 -23.81 -24.47
C THR A 37 -17.16 -22.56 -24.68
N LYS A 38 -17.63 -21.59 -25.47
CA LYS A 38 -16.93 -20.31 -25.67
C LYS A 38 -16.82 -19.51 -24.36
N LEU A 39 -17.91 -19.39 -23.61
CA LEU A 39 -17.91 -18.69 -22.32
C LEU A 39 -16.99 -19.36 -21.29
N GLU A 40 -16.98 -20.69 -21.23
CA GLU A 40 -16.07 -21.46 -20.37
C GLU A 40 -14.60 -21.24 -20.76
N LEU A 41 -14.31 -21.22 -22.06
CA LEU A 41 -12.96 -20.98 -22.56
C LEU A 41 -12.49 -19.55 -22.25
N GLU A 42 -13.34 -18.54 -22.49
CA GLU A 42 -13.06 -17.14 -22.13
C GLU A 42 -12.83 -16.95 -20.63
N TYR A 43 -13.66 -17.57 -19.80
CA TYR A 43 -13.49 -17.55 -18.35
C TYR A 43 -12.15 -18.18 -17.93
N LYS A 44 -11.82 -19.35 -18.50
CA LYS A 44 -10.53 -20.02 -18.22
C LYS A 44 -9.35 -19.17 -18.66
N THR A 45 -9.40 -18.57 -19.85
CA THR A 45 -8.34 -17.68 -20.34
C THR A 45 -8.15 -16.46 -19.42
N LYS A 46 -9.24 -15.79 -19.00
CA LYS A 46 -9.16 -14.68 -18.05
C LYS A 46 -8.54 -15.10 -16.72
N LYS A 47 -8.98 -16.24 -16.18
CA LYS A 47 -8.43 -16.78 -14.93
C LYS A 47 -6.94 -17.10 -15.04
N ASP A 48 -6.51 -17.71 -16.15
CA ASP A 48 -5.10 -18.03 -16.40
C ASP A 48 -4.25 -16.75 -16.55
N GLU A 49 -4.80 -15.69 -17.13
CA GLU A 49 -4.16 -14.37 -17.22
C GLU A 49 -4.04 -13.69 -15.85
N GLU A 50 -5.12 -13.69 -15.06
CA GLU A 50 -5.12 -13.17 -13.68
C GLU A 50 -4.09 -13.90 -12.81
N GLU A 51 -4.01 -15.23 -12.90
CA GLU A 51 -3.03 -16.02 -12.16
C GLU A 51 -1.58 -15.69 -12.57
N LYS A 52 -1.34 -15.45 -13.86
CA LYS A 52 -0.01 -15.02 -14.34
C LYS A 52 0.36 -13.64 -13.79
N VAL A 53 -0.57 -12.68 -13.82
CA VAL A 53 -0.35 -11.34 -13.28
C VAL A 53 -0.07 -11.40 -11.77
N GLN A 54 -0.82 -12.22 -11.04
CA GLN A 54 -0.64 -12.43 -9.60
C GLN A 54 0.75 -13.02 -9.29
N LYS A 55 1.21 -14.03 -10.05
CA LYS A 55 2.57 -14.58 -9.90
C LYS A 55 3.65 -13.55 -10.14
N VAL A 56 3.50 -12.70 -11.16
CA VAL A 56 4.45 -11.61 -11.43
C VAL A 56 4.43 -10.58 -10.30
N HIS A 57 3.25 -10.26 -9.77
CA HIS A 57 3.11 -9.36 -8.62
C HIS A 57 3.85 -9.89 -7.38
N GLU A 58 3.65 -11.16 -7.04
CA GLU A 58 4.32 -11.82 -5.91
C GLU A 58 5.84 -11.84 -6.09
N GLN A 59 6.33 -12.17 -7.29
CA GLN A 59 7.75 -12.14 -7.60
C GLN A 59 8.35 -10.74 -7.42
N LYS A 60 7.69 -9.69 -7.94
CA LYS A 60 8.16 -8.30 -7.80
C LYS A 60 8.12 -7.85 -6.34
N ALA A 61 7.06 -8.16 -5.60
CA ALA A 61 6.95 -7.84 -4.19
C ALA A 61 8.03 -8.54 -3.35
N ASN A 62 8.37 -9.80 -3.68
CA ASN A 62 9.46 -10.52 -3.03
C ASN A 62 10.82 -9.86 -3.32
N VAL A 63 11.08 -9.48 -4.56
CA VAL A 63 12.31 -8.74 -4.93
C VAL A 63 12.39 -7.41 -4.18
N GLY A 64 11.31 -6.63 -4.15
CA GLY A 64 11.26 -5.36 -3.42
C GLY A 64 11.51 -5.54 -1.92
N THR A 65 10.88 -6.55 -1.32
CA THR A 65 11.11 -6.91 0.09
C THR A 65 12.58 -7.24 0.37
N GLN A 66 13.23 -8.04 -0.49
CA GLN A 66 14.65 -8.39 -0.33
C GLN A 66 15.58 -7.18 -0.47
N LYS A 67 15.29 -6.26 -1.41
CA LYS A 67 16.02 -5.00 -1.52
C LYS A 67 15.94 -4.22 -0.21
N LYS A 68 14.74 -4.09 0.35
CA LYS A 68 14.56 -3.35 1.60
C LYS A 68 15.24 -3.98 2.81
N ILE A 69 15.12 -5.31 2.95
CA ILE A 69 15.83 -6.06 3.98
C ILE A 69 17.34 -5.82 3.86
N THR A 70 17.87 -5.80 2.64
CA THR A 70 19.29 -5.53 2.38
C THR A 70 19.67 -4.11 2.84
N GLU A 71 18.91 -3.09 2.45
CA GLU A 71 19.14 -1.70 2.86
C GLU A 71 19.12 -1.52 4.38
N LEU A 72 18.11 -2.10 5.06
CA LEU A 72 17.99 -2.01 6.52
C LEU A 72 19.10 -2.79 7.23
N ASN A 73 19.52 -3.94 6.69
CA ASN A 73 20.67 -4.68 7.21
C ASN A 73 21.98 -3.89 7.06
N MET A 74 22.18 -3.18 5.95
CA MET A 74 23.35 -2.31 5.79
C MET A 74 23.39 -1.21 6.85
N GLN A 75 22.24 -0.61 7.16
CA GLN A 75 22.14 0.36 8.27
C GLN A 75 22.41 -0.29 9.63
N LEU A 76 21.82 -1.47 9.87
CA LEU A 76 22.00 -2.22 11.12
C LEU A 76 23.47 -2.60 11.35
N GLN A 77 24.22 -2.94 10.31
CA GLN A 77 25.65 -3.24 10.39
C GLN A 77 26.50 -2.05 10.85
N GLN A 78 26.03 -0.81 10.66
CA GLN A 78 26.74 0.40 11.11
C GLN A 78 26.49 0.73 12.59
N ILE A 79 25.46 0.15 13.20
CA ILE A 79 25.06 0.43 14.59
C ILE A 79 26.15 0.10 15.60
N PRO A 80 26.83 -1.08 15.56
CA PRO A 80 27.88 -1.39 16.53
C PRO A 80 29.02 -0.37 16.53
N ASN A 81 29.46 0.09 15.34
CA ASN A 81 30.49 1.13 15.22
C ASN A 81 30.01 2.48 15.78
N SER A 82 28.75 2.84 15.51
CA SER A 82 28.15 4.08 16.03
C SER A 82 28.04 4.06 17.55
N ILE A 83 27.64 2.92 18.13
CA ILE A 83 27.63 2.69 19.59
C ILE A 83 29.03 2.84 20.18
N GLN A 84 30.04 2.23 19.54
CA GLN A 84 31.42 2.30 20.00
C GLN A 84 31.93 3.75 20.02
N LYS A 85 31.72 4.51 18.95
CA LYS A 85 32.07 5.94 18.89
C LYS A 85 31.36 6.76 19.96
N ALA A 86 30.08 6.49 20.22
CA ALA A 86 29.34 7.18 21.27
C ALA A 86 29.91 6.88 22.67
N LYS A 87 30.31 5.62 22.93
CA LYS A 87 30.98 5.23 24.18
C LYS A 87 32.35 5.89 24.35
N GLU A 88 33.15 5.96 23.28
CA GLU A 88 34.44 6.65 23.28
C GLU A 88 34.28 8.15 23.57
N ASN A 89 33.24 8.79 23.01
CA ASN A 89 32.92 10.18 23.32
C ASN A 89 32.56 10.38 24.80
N ILE A 90 31.76 9.49 25.38
CA ILE A 90 31.43 9.52 26.83
C ILE A 90 32.73 9.43 27.65
N GLN A 91 33.61 8.48 27.34
CA GLN A 91 34.89 8.32 28.04
C GLN A 91 35.78 9.58 27.91
N ALA A 92 35.81 10.20 26.73
CA ALA A 92 36.55 11.44 26.52
C ALA A 92 35.98 12.61 27.35
N ILE A 93 34.66 12.70 27.50
CA ILE A 93 34.01 13.71 28.36
C ILE A 93 34.30 13.41 29.83
N GLU A 94 34.36 12.15 30.25
CA GLU A 94 34.69 11.76 31.62
C GLU A 94 36.11 12.18 32.02
N GLN A 95 37.07 12.11 31.10
CA GLN A 95 38.44 12.56 31.33
C GLN A 95 38.52 14.04 31.74
N PHE A 96 39.37 14.34 32.72
CA PHE A 96 39.52 15.69 33.27
C PHE A 96 40.07 16.67 32.22
N GLN A 97 39.49 17.89 32.19
CA GLN A 97 39.96 18.99 31.34
C GLN A 97 40.09 20.26 32.18
N ILE A 98 41.29 20.87 32.16
CA ILE A 98 41.57 22.12 32.89
C ILE A 98 40.64 23.23 32.36
N GLY A 99 39.99 23.96 33.26
CA GLY A 99 39.11 25.09 32.91
C GLY A 99 37.67 24.73 32.56
N ARG A 100 37.30 23.44 32.53
CA ARG A 100 35.90 23.01 32.34
C ARG A 100 35.17 22.97 33.68
N SER A 101 34.03 23.66 33.75
CA SER A 101 33.16 23.61 34.92
C SER A 101 32.48 22.24 35.06
N LEU A 102 32.12 21.87 36.29
CA LEU A 102 31.41 20.61 36.56
C LEU A 102 30.05 20.56 35.86
N SER A 103 29.28 21.66 35.89
CA SER A 103 27.95 21.72 35.26
C SER A 103 28.02 21.58 33.73
N THR A 104 29.06 22.13 33.09
CA THR A 104 29.30 21.92 31.66
C THR A 104 29.55 20.44 31.36
N LYS A 105 30.37 19.76 32.17
CA LYS A 105 30.65 18.34 32.01
C LYS A 105 29.38 17.49 32.18
N GLU A 106 28.59 17.77 33.21
CA GLU A 106 27.32 17.05 33.47
C GLU A 106 26.36 17.15 32.28
N LYS A 107 26.17 18.36 31.74
CA LYS A 107 25.32 18.58 30.56
C LYS A 107 25.83 17.84 29.32
N GLN A 108 27.15 17.82 29.11
CA GLN A 108 27.77 17.07 28.01
C GLN A 108 27.56 15.56 28.15
N LEU A 109 27.69 15.02 29.36
CA LEU A 109 27.46 13.61 29.65
C LEU A 109 25.99 13.24 29.43
N GLU A 110 25.05 14.07 29.90
CA GLU A 110 23.62 13.86 29.70
C GLU A 110 23.27 13.73 28.22
N GLU A 111 23.75 14.66 27.38
CA GLU A 111 23.52 14.63 25.94
C GLU A 111 24.19 13.43 25.27
N ALA A 112 25.43 13.09 25.66
CA ALA A 112 26.13 11.93 25.10
C ALA A 112 25.43 10.60 25.45
N HIS A 113 24.92 10.46 26.67
CA HIS A 113 24.12 9.30 27.07
C HIS A 113 22.79 9.22 26.33
N LYS A 114 22.12 10.36 26.12
CA LYS A 114 20.90 10.43 25.31
C LYS A 114 21.17 9.94 23.88
N GLN A 115 22.24 10.41 23.24
CA GLN A 115 22.64 9.95 21.90
C GLN A 115 22.92 8.45 21.84
N LEU A 116 23.66 7.91 22.82
CA LEU A 116 23.92 6.47 22.90
C LEU A 116 22.61 5.66 23.01
N ASN A 117 21.66 6.12 23.82
CA ASN A 117 20.36 5.49 23.98
C ASN A 117 19.54 5.54 22.69
N GLU A 118 19.57 6.66 21.98
CA GLU A 118 18.88 6.82 20.69
C GLU A 118 19.45 5.87 19.62
N ILE A 119 20.78 5.77 19.49
CA ILE A 119 21.44 4.84 18.57
C ILE A 119 21.08 3.40 18.90
N SER A 120 21.13 3.03 20.18
CA SER A 120 20.80 1.67 20.63
C SER A 120 19.33 1.34 20.37
N SER A 121 18.41 2.25 20.69
CA SER A 121 16.99 2.11 20.41
C SER A 121 16.72 1.98 18.91
N TYR A 122 17.36 2.80 18.08
CA TYR A 122 17.24 2.70 16.63
C TYR A 122 17.70 1.34 16.10
N GLY A 123 18.81 0.80 16.62
CA GLY A 123 19.28 -0.54 16.29
C GLY A 123 18.26 -1.65 16.61
N GLU A 124 17.61 -1.58 17.76
CA GLU A 124 16.54 -2.53 18.11
C GLU A 124 15.30 -2.38 17.22
N LYS A 125 14.91 -1.15 16.90
CA LYS A 125 13.80 -0.91 15.96
C LYS A 125 14.11 -1.45 14.57
N LEU A 126 15.35 -1.28 14.06
CA LEU A 126 15.76 -1.85 12.79
C LEU A 126 15.64 -3.38 12.77
N LYS A 127 16.09 -4.06 13.83
CA LYS A 127 15.94 -5.52 13.95
C LYS A 127 14.47 -5.94 13.90
N ASN A 128 13.61 -5.23 14.65
CA ASN A 128 12.18 -5.50 14.67
C ASN A 128 11.54 -5.25 13.31
N GLU A 129 11.92 -4.17 12.63
CA GLU A 129 11.46 -3.88 11.26
C GLU A 129 11.82 -5.03 10.33
N ILE A 130 13.11 -5.41 10.28
CA ILE A 130 13.60 -6.51 9.44
C ILE A 130 12.84 -7.81 9.69
N ALA A 131 12.55 -8.14 10.95
CA ALA A 131 11.82 -9.34 11.32
C ALA A 131 10.33 -9.32 10.89
N GLN A 132 9.74 -8.13 10.77
CA GLN A 132 8.31 -7.92 10.48
C GLN A 132 8.03 -7.58 9.02
N LEU A 133 9.04 -7.36 8.18
CA LEU A 133 8.89 -6.97 6.78
C LEU A 133 8.19 -8.06 5.97
N GLN A 134 6.86 -7.95 5.90
CA GLN A 134 5.99 -8.68 4.99
C GLN A 134 5.05 -7.69 4.29
N TYR A 135 5.52 -7.08 3.20
CA TYR A 135 4.77 -6.04 2.46
C TYR A 135 3.51 -6.54 1.74
N GLN A 136 3.14 -7.82 1.88
CA GLN A 136 1.95 -8.38 1.25
C GLN A 136 0.66 -8.04 2.01
N LYS A 137 0.75 -7.55 3.26
CA LYS A 137 -0.44 -7.15 4.00
C LYS A 137 -1.00 -5.86 3.42
N THR A 138 -2.29 -5.89 3.11
CA THR A 138 -3.03 -4.76 2.57
C THR A 138 -4.11 -4.30 3.53
N PHE A 139 -4.53 -3.04 3.39
CA PHE A 139 -5.42 -2.33 4.29
C PHE A 139 -6.41 -1.47 3.52
N ASP A 140 -7.51 -1.12 4.19
CA ASP A 140 -8.57 -0.30 3.59
C ASP A 140 -8.10 1.12 3.22
N PHE A 141 -7.14 1.67 3.96
CA PHE A 141 -6.59 2.99 3.64
C PHE A 141 -5.87 3.03 2.28
N GLN A 142 -5.52 1.88 1.70
CA GLN A 142 -4.87 1.80 0.38
C GLN A 142 -5.88 1.70 -0.78
N LYS A 143 -7.20 1.75 -0.53
CA LYS A 143 -8.20 1.56 -1.59
C LYS A 143 -8.35 2.77 -2.52
N SER A 144 -8.02 3.97 -2.06
CA SER A 144 -7.97 5.17 -2.89
C SER A 144 -6.79 6.07 -2.52
N PRO A 145 -6.30 6.94 -3.43
CA PRO A 145 -5.26 7.91 -3.12
C PRO A 145 -5.64 8.85 -1.96
N GLU A 146 -6.90 9.29 -1.89
CA GLU A 146 -7.41 10.16 -0.84
C GLU A 146 -7.43 9.45 0.51
N SER A 147 -7.84 8.18 0.54
CA SER A 147 -7.88 7.38 1.76
C SER A 147 -6.48 7.19 2.33
N LEU A 148 -5.48 7.01 1.44
CA LEU A 148 -4.09 6.85 1.82
C LEU A 148 -3.52 8.14 2.41
N MET A 149 -3.76 9.29 1.78
CA MET A 149 -3.37 10.59 2.34
C MET A 149 -4.06 10.89 3.67
N THR A 150 -5.36 10.63 3.75
CA THR A 150 -6.15 10.86 4.96
C THR A 150 -5.61 10.02 6.11
N TYR A 151 -5.23 8.76 5.82
CA TYR A 151 -4.61 7.90 6.81
C TYR A 151 -3.30 8.48 7.35
N ILE A 152 -2.42 9.01 6.49
CA ILE A 152 -1.17 9.66 6.93
C ILE A 152 -1.46 10.81 7.90
N PHE A 153 -2.39 11.70 7.55
CA PHE A 153 -2.74 12.85 8.40
C PHE A 153 -3.33 12.42 9.74
N GLU A 154 -4.28 11.48 9.73
CA GLU A 154 -4.94 10.98 10.93
C GLU A 154 -3.99 10.21 11.86
N SER A 155 -3.09 9.42 11.29
CA SER A 155 -2.04 8.74 12.05
C SER A 155 -1.07 9.72 12.69
N CYS A 156 -0.69 10.79 11.99
CA CYS A 156 0.17 11.83 12.56
C CYS A 156 -0.51 12.56 13.73
N LYS A 157 -1.82 12.87 13.61
CA LYS A 157 -2.60 13.45 14.72
C LYS A 157 -2.62 12.54 15.95
N LYS A 158 -2.80 11.23 15.74
CA LYS A 158 -2.93 10.21 16.80
C LYS A 158 -1.59 9.68 17.31
N GLU A 159 -0.49 10.02 16.65
CA GLU A 159 0.85 9.44 16.89
C GLU A 159 0.91 7.92 16.69
N ASP A 160 0.06 7.37 15.81
CA ASP A 160 0.04 5.95 15.48
C ASP A 160 0.69 5.68 14.11
N PHE A 161 1.93 5.20 14.17
CA PHE A 161 2.75 4.90 12.98
C PHE A 161 2.89 3.40 12.69
N SER A 162 2.14 2.54 13.40
CA SER A 162 2.33 1.08 13.38
C SER A 162 2.19 0.44 12.00
N ASN A 163 1.39 1.04 11.10
CA ASN A 163 1.19 0.54 9.74
C ASN A 163 1.84 1.41 8.65
N PHE A 164 2.70 2.38 9.00
CA PHE A 164 3.32 3.27 8.01
C PHE A 164 4.22 2.54 7.02
N ARG A 165 4.83 1.43 7.42
CA ARG A 165 5.60 0.56 6.51
C ARG A 165 4.77 0.10 5.31
N TYR A 166 3.47 -0.12 5.47
CA TYR A 166 2.60 -0.58 4.38
C TYR A 166 2.20 0.54 3.42
N LEU A 167 2.57 1.80 3.69
CA LEU A 167 2.43 2.88 2.73
C LEU A 167 3.45 2.79 1.59
N CYS A 168 4.58 2.11 1.81
CA CYS A 168 5.64 1.97 0.81
C CYS A 168 5.28 1.01 -0.31
N ASP A 169 5.77 1.29 -1.53
CA ASP A 169 5.58 0.38 -2.65
C ASP A 169 6.24 -0.98 -2.35
N PRO A 170 5.47 -2.09 -2.34
CA PRO A 170 6.02 -3.43 -2.09
C PRO A 170 7.09 -3.84 -3.10
N TYR A 171 7.16 -3.18 -4.27
CA TYR A 171 8.18 -3.47 -5.29
C TYR A 171 9.52 -2.76 -5.02
N GLY A 172 9.58 -1.86 -4.02
CA GLY A 172 10.79 -1.11 -3.67
C GLY A 172 11.18 -0.10 -4.76
N GLU A 173 10.19 0.52 -5.40
CA GLU A 173 10.38 1.53 -6.46
C GLU A 173 10.11 2.97 -5.95
N SER A 174 9.79 3.15 -4.66
CA SER A 174 9.64 4.48 -4.04
C SER A 174 10.98 5.22 -3.96
N ASP A 175 10.93 6.55 -4.02
CA ASP A 175 12.10 7.40 -3.82
C ASP A 175 12.60 7.39 -2.36
N SER A 176 13.76 8.04 -2.15
CA SER A 176 14.37 8.08 -0.82
C SER A 176 13.58 8.91 0.18
N ASP A 177 12.81 9.90 -0.27
CA ASP A 177 12.13 10.86 0.60
C ASP A 177 10.85 10.26 1.19
N VAL A 178 10.15 9.41 0.43
CA VAL A 178 9.04 8.59 0.92
C VAL A 178 9.44 7.66 2.06
N ASN A 179 10.70 7.22 2.12
CA ASN A 179 11.16 6.39 3.23
C ASN A 179 11.05 7.12 4.58
N GLN A 180 11.13 8.45 4.60
CA GLN A 180 10.97 9.23 5.83
C GLN A 180 9.54 9.12 6.40
N ILE A 181 8.56 8.93 5.52
CA ILE A 181 7.18 8.62 5.88
C ILE A 181 7.08 7.14 6.23
N CYS A 182 7.41 6.21 5.33
CA CYS A 182 7.19 4.79 5.57
C CYS A 182 7.85 4.25 6.85
N TYR A 183 9.01 4.79 7.24
CA TYR A 183 9.74 4.40 8.44
C TYR A 183 9.53 5.33 9.63
N ALA A 184 8.39 6.02 9.67
CA ALA A 184 8.00 6.86 10.81
C ALA A 184 8.10 6.14 12.17
N GLU A 185 7.84 4.83 12.19
CA GLU A 185 7.97 4.01 13.40
C GLU A 185 9.42 3.94 13.93
N LEU A 186 10.39 3.90 13.00
CA LEU A 186 11.82 3.86 13.30
C LEU A 186 12.35 5.19 13.84
N LEU A 187 11.72 6.31 13.49
CA LEU A 187 12.15 7.65 13.91
C LEU A 187 12.26 7.79 15.44
N SER A 188 13.28 8.52 15.87
CA SER A 188 13.49 8.92 17.26
C SER A 188 12.60 10.12 17.63
N GLY A 189 12.54 10.44 18.92
CA GLY A 189 11.55 11.36 19.51
C GLY A 189 11.41 12.71 18.79
N GLU A 190 12.52 13.38 18.47
CA GLU A 190 12.46 14.70 17.80
C GLU A 190 11.98 14.58 16.35
N ARG A 191 12.58 13.68 15.56
CA ARG A 191 12.16 13.45 14.16
C ARG A 191 10.71 12.98 14.04
N LYS A 192 10.23 12.19 15.00
CA LYS A 192 8.83 11.77 15.05
C LYS A 192 7.90 12.96 15.34
N LYS A 193 8.31 13.89 16.21
CA LYS A 193 7.59 15.15 16.47
C LYS A 193 7.59 16.06 15.25
N GLU A 194 8.70 16.14 14.53
CA GLU A 194 8.80 16.89 13.26
C GLU A 194 7.82 16.33 12.23
N LEU A 195 7.85 15.02 11.99
CA LEU A 195 6.92 14.35 11.08
C LEU A 195 5.46 14.61 11.48
N LYS A 196 5.15 14.48 12.77
CA LYS A 196 3.82 14.83 13.30
C LYS A 196 3.46 16.28 12.95
N SER A 197 4.31 17.24 13.31
CA SER A 197 4.08 18.68 13.11
C SER A 197 3.87 19.04 11.63
N GLU A 198 4.58 18.35 10.73
CA GLU A 198 4.44 18.55 9.29
C GLU A 198 3.10 18.03 8.75
N PHE A 199 2.61 16.88 9.21
CA PHE A 199 1.46 16.20 8.59
C PHE A 199 0.16 16.21 9.40
N GLU A 200 0.18 16.52 10.70
CA GLU A 200 -1.02 16.43 11.57
C GLU A 200 -2.14 17.40 11.17
N LYS A 201 -1.81 18.53 10.55
CA LYS A 201 -2.78 19.51 10.03
C LYS A 201 -2.95 19.43 8.51
N GLY A 202 -2.36 18.40 7.90
CA GLY A 202 -2.38 18.21 6.47
C GLY A 202 -3.80 18.06 5.91
N ARG A 203 -3.99 18.51 4.68
CA ARG A 203 -5.26 18.34 3.95
C ARG A 203 -5.04 18.19 2.46
N ILE A 204 -5.91 17.42 1.83
CA ILE A 204 -5.97 17.30 0.36
C ILE A 204 -6.48 18.62 -0.23
N ILE A 205 -5.88 19.03 -1.35
CA ILE A 205 -6.31 20.17 -2.15
C ILE A 205 -6.78 19.62 -3.50
N GLY A 206 -8.08 19.74 -3.77
CA GLY A 206 -8.68 19.25 -5.02
C GLY A 206 -8.91 17.74 -5.04
N THR A 207 -8.95 17.17 -6.25
CA THR A 207 -9.22 15.75 -6.52
C THR A 207 -7.97 15.07 -7.10
N PRO A 208 -7.71 13.79 -6.81
CA PRO A 208 -6.57 13.10 -7.40
C PRO A 208 -6.69 13.02 -8.93
N LYS A 209 -5.56 13.17 -9.61
CA LYS A 209 -5.42 12.88 -11.04
C LYS A 209 -4.95 11.44 -11.15
N ILE A 210 -5.78 10.56 -11.71
CA ILE A 210 -5.51 9.13 -11.83
C ILE A 210 -5.30 8.77 -13.31
N ASP A 211 -4.16 8.16 -13.62
CA ASP A 211 -3.83 7.59 -14.93
C ASP A 211 -3.49 6.11 -14.77
N VAL A 212 -4.47 5.25 -15.05
CA VAL A 212 -4.40 3.77 -14.97
C VAL A 212 -3.92 3.25 -13.60
N ASP A 213 -2.60 3.22 -13.39
CA ASP A 213 -1.92 2.72 -12.20
C ASP A 213 -1.12 3.80 -11.46
N LYS A 214 -1.20 5.06 -11.87
CA LYS A 214 -0.55 6.19 -11.23
C LYS A 214 -1.57 7.19 -10.71
N ALA A 215 -1.24 7.85 -9.60
CA ALA A 215 -2.02 8.96 -9.10
C ALA A 215 -1.12 10.09 -8.61
N GLU A 216 -1.62 11.31 -8.79
CA GLU A 216 -1.08 12.54 -8.22
C GLU A 216 -2.17 13.19 -7.39
N ILE A 217 -1.85 13.57 -6.15
CA ILE A 217 -2.77 14.29 -5.28
C ILE A 217 -2.08 15.51 -4.66
N GLU A 218 -2.65 16.68 -4.91
CA GLU A 218 -2.18 17.93 -4.31
C GLU A 218 -2.61 18.00 -2.85
N PHE A 219 -1.71 18.44 -1.97
CA PHE A 219 -1.99 18.57 -0.55
C PHE A 219 -1.27 19.78 0.05
N ALA A 220 -1.84 20.30 1.14
CA ALA A 220 -1.23 21.33 1.95
C ALA A 220 -0.75 20.73 3.27
N PHE A 221 0.44 21.11 3.73
CA PHE A 221 1.07 20.57 4.93
C PHE A 221 1.94 21.63 5.65
N GLY A 222 2.55 21.22 6.76
CA GLY A 222 3.35 22.04 7.64
C GLY A 222 2.56 22.58 8.85
N PRO A 223 3.26 23.14 9.85
CA PRO A 223 2.64 23.60 11.10
C PRO A 223 1.53 24.65 10.91
N SER A 224 1.65 25.44 9.84
CA SER A 224 0.72 26.49 9.41
C SER A 224 -0.06 26.16 8.13
N VAL A 225 0.08 24.94 7.58
CA VAL A 225 -0.66 24.46 6.40
C VAL A 225 -0.52 25.38 5.18
N ASN A 226 0.68 25.93 4.98
CA ASN A 226 1.00 26.87 3.91
C ASN A 226 2.00 26.31 2.89
N LYS A 227 2.58 25.13 3.14
CA LYS A 227 3.38 24.40 2.16
C LYS A 227 2.44 23.60 1.28
N LEU A 228 2.63 23.63 -0.03
CA LEU A 228 1.86 22.88 -1.02
C LEU A 228 2.80 21.87 -1.69
N GLU A 229 2.35 20.63 -1.82
CA GLU A 229 3.11 19.59 -2.51
C GLU A 229 2.18 18.60 -3.21
N LYS A 230 2.75 17.75 -4.06
CA LYS A 230 2.06 16.70 -4.81
C LYS A 230 2.57 15.32 -4.41
N MET A 231 1.68 14.53 -3.81
CA MET A 231 2.01 13.14 -3.52
C MET A 231 1.81 12.28 -4.77
N LEU A 232 2.86 11.55 -5.15
CA LEU A 232 2.88 10.58 -6.23
C LEU A 232 2.65 9.17 -5.69
N MET A 233 1.75 8.44 -6.33
CA MET A 233 1.35 7.10 -5.91
C MET A 233 1.28 6.13 -7.08
N VAL A 234 1.43 4.84 -6.76
CA VAL A 234 1.28 3.73 -7.71
C VAL A 234 0.28 2.70 -7.19
N LYS A 235 -0.47 2.10 -8.12
CA LYS A 235 -1.43 1.04 -7.85
C LYS A 235 -0.79 -0.32 -8.11
N ARG A 236 -0.67 -1.16 -7.09
CA ARG A 236 -0.24 -2.56 -7.20
C ARG A 236 -1.36 -3.47 -6.73
N ASN A 237 -1.79 -4.40 -7.59
CA ASN A 237 -2.79 -5.40 -7.27
C ASN A 237 -4.08 -4.85 -6.61
N GLY A 238 -4.56 -3.70 -7.10
CA GLY A 238 -5.78 -3.06 -6.58
C GLY A 238 -5.59 -2.09 -5.42
N PHE A 239 -4.36 -1.91 -4.90
CA PHE A 239 -4.06 -1.06 -3.75
C PHE A 239 -3.05 0.03 -4.11
N TRP A 240 -3.15 1.20 -3.47
CA TRP A 240 -2.29 2.36 -3.67
C TRP A 240 -1.15 2.41 -2.66
N TYR A 241 0.00 2.90 -3.13
CA TYR A 241 1.24 3.02 -2.36
C TYR A 241 1.97 4.32 -2.73
N LEU A 242 2.77 4.83 -1.81
CA LEU A 242 3.60 6.03 -2.01
C LEU A 242 4.80 5.73 -2.90
N VAL A 243 5.08 6.65 -3.83
CA VAL A 243 6.26 6.57 -4.71
C VAL A 243 7.17 7.78 -4.56
N GLY A 244 6.60 8.98 -4.42
CA GLY A 244 7.38 10.21 -4.25
C GLY A 244 6.53 11.41 -3.89
N PHE A 245 7.17 12.52 -3.52
CA PHE A 245 6.55 13.84 -3.38
C PHE A 245 7.60 14.95 -3.40
#